data_AF-A0A439NZ65-F1
#
_entry.id   AF-A0A439NZ65-F1
#
_cell.length_a   1.000
_cell.length_b   1.000
_cell.length_c   1.000
_cell.angle_alpha   90.00
_cell.angle_beta   90.00
_cell.angle_gamma   90.00
#
_symmetry.space_group_name_H-M   'P 1'
#
loop_
_entity.id
_entity.type
_entity.pdbx_description
1 polymer ?
#
loop_
_entity_poly.entity_id
_entity_poly.type
_entity_poly.pdbx_seq_one_letter_code
_entity_poly.pdbx_strand_id
1 'polypeptide(L)' 'MLRIYTGQNGHLTAIDGLPEAEALGALWLDLLNPTVEEVKLVKAHLAIDIP' A
#
# COMPACT_ATOMS: atom_id res chain seq x y z
N MET A 1 5.32 7.79 5.85
CA MET A 1 6.07 7.15 4.76
C MET A 1 5.41 5.83 4.43
N LEU A 2 4.64 5.81 3.36
CA LEU A 2 3.91 4.65 2.85
C LEU A 2 4.88 3.69 2.14
N ARG A 3 4.77 2.39 2.44
CA ARG A 3 5.43 1.31 1.68
C ARG A 3 4.40 0.26 1.27
N ILE A 4 4.59 -0.30 0.08
CA ILE A 4 3.66 -1.25 -0.53
C ILE A 4 4.43 -2.47 -0.97
N TYR A 5 3.89 -3.64 -0.69
CA TYR A 5 4.52 -4.91 -1.02
C TYR A 5 3.55 -5.86 -1.69
N THR A 6 4.05 -6.59 -2.69
CA THR A 6 3.35 -7.72 -3.30
C THR A 6 4.10 -9.03 -3.05
N GLY A 7 3.38 -10.15 -3.19
CA GLY A 7 3.97 -11.47 -3.12
C GLY A 7 4.58 -11.89 -4.45
N GLN A 8 5.88 -12.18 -4.47
CA GLN A 8 6.58 -12.72 -5.63
C GLN A 8 7.43 -13.91 -5.20
N ASN A 9 7.15 -15.10 -5.75
CA ASN A 9 7.88 -16.35 -5.47
C ASN A 9 7.97 -16.68 -3.96
N GLY A 10 6.94 -16.40 -3.18
CA GLY A 10 6.93 -16.64 -1.73
C GLY A 10 7.67 -15.58 -0.90
N HIS A 11 8.13 -14.49 -1.53
CA HIS A 11 8.78 -13.36 -0.86
C HIS A 11 7.95 -12.09 -1.02
N LEU A 12 8.15 -11.12 -0.12
CA LEU A 12 7.61 -9.78 -0.26
C LEU A 12 8.57 -8.92 -1.08
N THR A 13 8.07 -8.34 -2.17
CA THR A 13 8.80 -7.38 -3.01
C THR A 13 8.14 -6.02 -2.89
N ALA A 14 8.95 -4.97 -2.67
CA ALA A 14 8.45 -3.59 -2.62
C ALA A 14 8.08 -3.11 -4.03
N ILE A 15 7.00 -2.34 -4.13
CA ILE A 15 6.48 -1.81 -5.41
C ILE A 15 6.15 -0.33 -5.31
N ASP A 16 6.11 0.34 -6.46
CA ASP A 16 5.95 1.79 -6.55
C ASP A 16 4.48 2.17 -6.76
N GLY A 17 3.71 2.07 -5.68
CA GLY A 17 2.38 2.66 -5.59
C GLY A 17 1.20 1.71 -5.81
N LEU A 18 0.01 2.25 -5.56
CA LEU A 18 -1.25 1.50 -5.54
C LEU A 18 -1.76 1.00 -6.91
N PRO A 19 -1.50 1.67 -8.04
CA PRO A 19 -1.86 1.12 -9.34
C PRO A 19 -1.11 -0.18 -9.66
N GLU A 20 0.18 -0.25 -9.31
CA GLU A 20 0.97 -1.48 -9.44
C GLU A 20 0.50 -2.53 -8.42
N ALA A 21 0.07 -2.09 -7.25
CA ALA A 21 -0.53 -2.94 -6.21
C ALA A 21 -1.80 -3.66 -6.69
N GLU A 22 -2.71 -2.97 -7.36
CA GLU A 22 -3.92 -3.58 -7.94
C GLU A 22 -3.58 -4.61 -9.02
N ALA A 23 -2.63 -4.27 -9.90
CA ALA A 23 -2.24 -5.15 -11.01
C ALA A 23 -1.55 -6.44 -10.54
N LEU A 24 -0.75 -6.36 -9.47
CA LEU A 24 0.04 -7.48 -8.94
C LEU A 24 -0.63 -8.19 -7.76
N GLY A 25 -1.75 -7.67 -7.23
CA GLY A 25 -2.39 -8.18 -6.02
C GLY A 25 -1.55 -7.92 -4.77
N ALA A 26 -1.36 -6.65 -4.42
CA ALA A 26 -0.59 -6.28 -3.25
C ALA A 26 -1.09 -6.96 -1.98
N LEU A 27 -0.13 -7.40 -1.19
CA LEU A 27 -0.35 -8.22 -0.02
C LEU A 27 -0.25 -7.39 1.27
N TRP A 28 0.54 -6.31 1.25
CA TRP A 28 0.85 -5.55 2.46
C TRP A 28 1.06 -4.06 2.20
N LEU A 29 0.49 -3.23 3.08
CA LEU A 29 0.70 -1.79 3.15
C LEU A 29 1.24 -1.43 4.53
N ASP A 30 2.38 -0.75 4.58
CA ASP A 30 3.01 -0.26 5.81
C ASP A 30 2.94 1.27 5.86
N LEU A 31 2.33 1.80 6.93
CA LEU A 31 2.13 3.23 7.16
C LEU A 31 2.83 3.65 8.46
N LEU A 32 4.13 3.95 8.37
CA LEU A 32 4.87 4.52 9.49
C LEU A 32 4.90 6.05 9.37
N ASN A 33 4.30 6.75 10.35
CA ASN A 33 4.17 8.21 10.39
C ASN A 33 3.75 8.79 9.03
N PRO A 34 2.55 8.42 8.53
CA PRO A 34 2.15 8.82 7.19
C PRO A 34 1.84 10.32 7.11
N THR A 35 2.05 10.90 5.94
CA THR A 35 1.52 12.24 5.65
C THR A 35 0.00 12.17 5.50
N VAL A 36 -0.68 13.32 5.59
CA VAL A 36 -2.13 13.41 5.40
C VAL A 36 -2.54 12.90 4.01
N GLU A 37 -1.70 13.16 3.02
CA GLU A 37 -1.85 12.75 1.63
C GLU A 37 -1.74 11.23 1.49
N GLU A 38 -0.76 10.61 2.14
CA GLU A 38 -0.60 9.14 2.19
C GLU A 38 -1.82 8.48 2.84
N VAL A 39 -2.33 9.02 3.95
CA VAL A 39 -3.55 8.52 4.62
C VAL A 39 -4.76 8.61 3.68
N LYS A 40 -4.98 9.78 3.06
CA LYS A 40 -6.11 9.97 2.12
C LYS A 40 -6.04 8.99 0.95
N LEU A 41 -4.85 8.77 0.40
CA LEU A 41 -4.61 7.85 -0.70
C LEU A 41 -5.01 6.42 -0.31
N VAL A 42 -4.53 5.92 0.83
CA VAL A 42 -4.83 4.55 1.27
C VAL A 42 -6.31 4.38 1.63
N LYS A 43 -6.91 5.36 2.32
CA LYS A 43 -8.35 5.34 2.64
C LYS A 43 -9.22 5.28 1.39
N ALA A 44 -8.90 6.07 0.37
CA ALA A 44 -9.65 6.11 -0.88
C ALA A 44 -9.54 4.79 -1.65
N HIS A 45 -8.34 4.19 -1.68
CA HIS A 45 -8.09 2.96 -2.43
C HIS A 45 -8.69 1.71 -1.76
N LEU A 46 -8.55 1.59 -0.44
CA LEU A 46 -9.06 0.43 0.30
C LEU A 46 -10.50 0.60 0.80
N ALA A 47 -11.08 1.80 0.66
CA ALA A 47 -12.38 2.16 1.22
C ALA A 47 -12.47 1.89 2.75
N ILE A 48 -11.39 2.18 3.48
CA ILE A 48 -11.31 2.03 4.94
C ILE A 48 -11.08 3.38 5.63
N ASP A 49 -11.35 3.41 6.93
CA ASP A 49 -10.86 4.46 7.82
C ASP A 49 -9.54 4.03 8.47
N ILE A 50 -8.57 4.95 8.49
CA ILE A 50 -7.31 4.82 9.22
C ILE A 50 -7.38 5.82 10.39
N PRO A 51 -7.28 5.36 11.64
CA PRO A 51 -7.35 6.20 12.83
C PRO A 51 -6.14 7.14 12.97
#